data_AF-A3DPN2-F1
#
_entry.id   AF-A3DPN2-F1
#
_cell.length_a   1.000
_cell.length_b   1.000
_cell.length_c   1.000
_cell.angle_alpha   90.00
_cell.angle_beta   90.00
_cell.angle_gamma   90.00
#
_symmetry.space_group_name_H-M   'P 1'
#
loop_
_entity.id
_entity.type
_entity.pdbx_description
1 polymer ?
#
loop_
_entity_poly.entity_id
_entity_poly.type
_entity_poly.pdbx_seq_one_letter_code
_entity_poly.pdbx_strand_id
1 'polypeptide(L)'
;MDINTIITGLYITGIGVAIVFSILSILVIIIHVLKQTIYKPVKKMKKEETGKTRIIVEEKPVKTEKPRRETDPQLIALLSATITAFNEYKAATLKKYDLFKDFPELARLLPLAGILFKSKIKVSFGGKDIIVDVEELPNNAYKVSVGGKTYIVNYSIQ
;
A
#
# COMPACT_ATOMS: atom_id res chain seq x y z
N MET A 1 54.01 27.92 -8.48
CA MET A 1 52.78 27.16 -8.78
C MET A 1 52.05 27.96 -9.84
N ASP A 2 51.90 27.42 -11.04
CA ASP A 2 51.47 28.21 -12.18
C ASP A 2 49.97 28.56 -12.08
N ILE A 3 49.62 29.80 -12.42
CA ILE A 3 48.24 30.31 -12.39
C ILE A 3 47.30 29.40 -13.19
N ASN A 4 47.81 28.83 -14.29
CA ASN A 4 47.08 27.88 -15.12
C ASN A 4 46.67 26.62 -14.35
N THR A 5 47.53 26.09 -13.49
CA THR A 5 47.23 24.89 -12.69
C THR A 5 46.11 25.16 -11.68
N ILE A 6 46.08 26.36 -11.09
CA ILE A 6 45.02 26.79 -10.16
C ILE A 6 43.69 26.92 -10.90
N ILE A 7 43.70 27.54 -12.09
CA ILE A 7 42.50 27.68 -12.93
C ILE A 7 41.99 26.31 -13.38
N THR A 8 42.87 25.40 -13.82
CA THR A 8 42.49 24.04 -14.21
C THR A 8 41.88 23.27 -13.03
N GLY A 9 42.44 23.39 -11.83
CA GLY A 9 41.87 22.79 -10.62
C GLY A 9 40.47 23.33 -10.29
N LEU A 10 40.25 24.64 -10.47
CA LEU A 10 38.94 25.26 -10.27
C LEU A 10 37.91 24.77 -11.30
N TYR A 11 38.31 24.62 -12.57
CA TYR A 11 37.45 24.07 -13.62
C TYR A 11 37.01 22.63 -13.33
N ILE A 12 37.96 21.77 -12.96
CA ILE A 12 37.67 20.36 -12.64
C ILE A 12 36.70 20.26 -11.46
N THR A 13 36.92 21.09 -10.43
CA THR A 13 36.03 21.13 -9.26
C THR A 13 34.64 21.62 -9.64
N GLY A 14 34.55 22.69 -10.44
CA GLY A 14 33.27 23.21 -10.93
C GLY A 14 32.47 22.20 -11.74
N ILE A 15 33.15 21.47 -12.65
CA ILE A 15 32.53 20.40 -13.44
C ILE A 15 32.05 19.26 -12.53
N GLY A 16 32.87 18.85 -11.56
CA GLY A 16 32.49 17.82 -10.59
C GLY A 16 31.23 18.18 -9.80
N VAL A 17 31.14 19.42 -9.30
CA VAL A 17 29.96 19.93 -8.59
C VAL A 17 28.73 19.93 -9.50
N ALA A 18 28.87 20.35 -10.75
CA ALA A 18 27.76 20.38 -11.71
C ALA A 18 27.21 18.98 -12.01
N ILE A 19 28.07 17.97 -12.16
CA ILE A 19 27.67 16.58 -12.39
C ILE A 19 26.88 16.04 -11.19
N VAL A 20 27.38 16.24 -9.97
CA VAL A 20 26.71 15.79 -8.74
C VAL A 20 25.33 16.44 -8.62
N PHE A 21 25.22 17.75 -8.85
CA PHE A 21 23.94 18.46 -8.84
C PHE A 21 22.97 17.96 -9.90
N SER A 22 23.47 17.63 -11.10
CA SER A 22 22.65 17.09 -12.19
C SER A 22 22.02 15.76 -11.81
N ILE A 23 22.82 14.83 -11.26
CA ILE A 23 22.33 13.52 -10.78
C ILE A 23 21.30 13.69 -9.66
N LEU A 24 21.59 14.57 -8.69
CA LEU A 24 20.68 14.84 -7.57
C LEU A 24 19.35 15.42 -8.06
N SER A 25 19.39 16.35 -9.03
CA SER A 25 18.22 16.98 -9.62
C SER A 25 17.33 15.96 -10.34
N ILE A 26 17.94 15.06 -11.13
CA ILE A 26 17.22 13.97 -11.81
C ILE A 26 16.51 13.07 -10.78
N LEU A 27 17.18 12.72 -9.68
CA LEU A 27 16.59 11.89 -8.63
C LEU A 27 15.36 12.57 -7.99
N VAL A 28 15.44 13.87 -7.70
CA VAL A 28 14.31 14.66 -7.18
C VAL A 28 13.16 14.67 -8.18
N ILE A 29 13.43 14.85 -9.47
CA ILE A 29 12.41 14.83 -10.53
C ILE A 29 11.72 13.47 -10.58
N ILE A 30 12.47 12.36 -10.54
CA ILE A 30 11.90 11.01 -10.53
C ILE A 30 10.97 10.82 -9.33
N ILE A 31 11.41 11.20 -8.13
CA ILE A 31 10.58 11.12 -6.92
C ILE A 31 9.33 12.00 -7.05
N HIS A 32 9.45 13.20 -7.63
CA HIS A 32 8.32 14.11 -7.83
C HIS A 32 7.29 13.53 -8.81
N VAL A 33 7.75 12.94 -9.92
CA VAL A 33 6.90 12.28 -10.92
C VAL A 33 6.25 11.02 -10.34
N LEU A 34 6.99 10.20 -9.59
CA LEU A 34 6.41 9.05 -8.87
C LEU A 34 5.36 9.51 -7.86
N LYS A 35 5.64 10.58 -7.11
CA LYS A 35 4.66 11.16 -6.19
C LYS A 35 3.44 11.64 -6.96
N GLN A 36 3.57 12.31 -8.09
CA GLN A 36 2.42 12.81 -8.84
C GLN A 36 1.59 11.68 -9.50
N THR A 37 2.23 10.60 -9.92
CA THR A 37 1.57 9.44 -10.55
C THR A 37 0.91 8.53 -9.51
N ILE A 38 1.51 8.35 -8.33
CA ILE A 38 1.04 7.44 -7.27
C ILE A 38 0.16 8.18 -6.25
N TYR A 39 0.51 9.41 -5.84
CA TYR A 39 -0.37 10.31 -5.11
C TYR A 39 -1.24 11.10 -6.09
N LYS A 40 -2.29 10.47 -6.63
CA LYS A 40 -3.51 11.23 -6.96
C LYS A 40 -4.18 11.59 -5.64
N PRO A 41 -4.13 12.86 -5.16
CA PRO A 41 -5.03 13.26 -4.08
C PRO A 41 -6.45 13.02 -4.58
N VAL A 42 -7.22 12.26 -3.81
CA VAL A 42 -8.68 12.20 -3.93
C VAL A 42 -9.15 13.63 -4.12
N LYS A 43 -9.67 13.91 -5.32
CA LYS A 43 -10.26 15.19 -5.70
C LYS A 43 -11.09 15.67 -4.53
N LYS A 44 -10.68 16.77 -3.91
CA LYS A 44 -11.57 17.60 -3.10
C LYS A 44 -12.72 18.01 -4.01
N MET A 45 -13.81 17.26 -3.94
CA MET A 45 -15.07 17.61 -4.57
C MET A 45 -15.67 18.69 -3.68
N LYS A 46 -15.59 19.94 -4.14
CA LYS A 46 -16.40 21.05 -3.63
C LYS A 46 -17.87 20.62 -3.68
N LYS A 47 -18.56 20.72 -2.54
CA LYS A 47 -19.98 21.04 -2.50
C LYS A 47 -20.21 21.91 -1.26
N GLU A 48 -20.22 23.21 -1.49
CA GLU A 48 -20.87 24.16 -0.59
C GLU A 48 -22.40 23.96 -0.69
N GLU A 49 -22.99 23.90 0.50
CA GLU A 49 -24.32 24.36 0.87
C GLU A 49 -25.56 23.74 0.20
N THR A 50 -26.14 22.75 0.89
CA THR A 50 -27.57 22.83 1.22
C THR A 50 -27.85 22.11 2.55
N GLY A 51 -28.24 22.88 3.56
CA GLY A 51 -29.21 22.48 4.60
C GLY A 51 -28.84 21.38 5.61
N LYS A 52 -28.57 21.82 6.85
CA LYS A 52 -28.81 21.10 8.13
C LYS A 52 -28.04 19.79 8.34
N THR A 53 -26.99 19.85 9.16
CA THR A 53 -26.99 19.37 10.56
C THR A 53 -25.53 19.34 11.01
N ARG A 54 -25.20 20.15 12.02
CA ARG A 54 -23.94 20.01 12.76
C ARG A 54 -23.92 18.61 13.35
N ILE A 55 -23.01 17.76 12.90
CA ILE A 55 -22.56 16.64 13.71
C ILE A 55 -21.05 16.73 13.82
N ILE A 56 -20.63 17.43 14.87
CA ILE A 56 -19.44 17.08 15.62
C ILE A 56 -19.69 15.63 16.08
N VAL A 57 -19.07 14.65 15.42
CA VAL A 57 -18.86 13.31 16.00
C VAL A 57 -17.35 13.29 16.31
N GLU A 58 -16.96 13.84 17.45
CA GLU A 58 -16.91 13.11 18.71
C GLU A 58 -16.01 11.88 18.53
N GLU A 59 -14.80 12.03 19.06
CA GLU A 59 -13.91 10.96 19.51
C GLU A 59 -14.70 10.05 20.47
N LYS A 60 -15.62 9.24 19.93
CA LYS A 60 -16.25 8.17 20.66
C LYS A 60 -15.23 7.04 20.68
N PRO A 61 -14.81 6.57 21.88
CA PRO A 61 -13.80 5.54 21.98
C PRO A 61 -14.40 4.31 21.29
N VAL A 62 -13.83 3.90 20.17
CA VAL A 62 -14.06 2.53 19.70
C VAL A 62 -13.49 1.67 20.80
N LYS A 63 -14.39 1.21 21.67
CA LYS A 63 -14.12 0.31 22.78
C LYS A 63 -13.11 -0.69 22.26
N THR A 64 -11.97 -0.75 22.95
CA THR A 64 -11.00 -1.83 22.88
C THR A 64 -11.73 -3.09 23.30
N GLU A 65 -12.53 -3.66 22.40
CA GLU A 65 -13.00 -5.02 22.53
C GLU A 65 -11.75 -5.86 22.35
N LYS A 66 -11.27 -6.37 23.50
CA LYS A 66 -10.22 -7.37 23.63
C LYS A 66 -10.27 -8.33 22.44
N PRO A 67 -9.12 -8.78 21.90
CA PRO A 67 -9.09 -9.71 20.78
C PRO A 67 -9.87 -10.97 21.18
N ARG A 68 -11.15 -11.01 20.81
CA ARG A 68 -12.02 -12.15 21.05
C ARG A 68 -11.52 -13.14 20.03
N ARG A 69 -10.76 -14.14 20.48
CA ARG A 69 -10.56 -15.39 19.75
C ARG A 69 -11.95 -15.98 19.55
N GLU A 70 -12.66 -15.54 18.52
CA GLU A 70 -13.83 -16.26 18.03
C GLU A 70 -13.29 -17.54 17.38
N THR A 71 -13.16 -18.57 18.21
CA THR A 71 -12.80 -19.93 17.82
C THR A 71 -13.98 -20.60 17.11
N ASP A 72 -14.67 -19.88 16.23
CA ASP A 72 -15.68 -20.50 15.37
C ASP A 72 -14.95 -21.11 14.16
N PRO A 73 -14.90 -22.44 14.05
CA PRO A 73 -14.18 -23.11 12.97
C PRO A 73 -14.74 -22.74 11.58
N GLN A 74 -16.02 -22.39 11.48
CA GLN A 74 -16.61 -21.95 10.20
C GLN A 74 -16.10 -20.56 9.80
N LEU A 75 -15.97 -19.65 10.76
CA LEU A 75 -15.44 -18.30 10.51
C LEU A 75 -13.95 -18.36 10.14
N ILE A 76 -13.17 -19.20 10.82
CA ILE A 76 -11.74 -19.41 10.50
C ILE A 76 -11.59 -20.00 9.10
N ALA A 77 -12.40 -21.00 8.73
CA ALA A 77 -12.39 -21.58 7.40
C ALA A 77 -12.77 -20.53 6.32
N LEU A 78 -13.78 -19.70 6.59
CA LEU A 78 -14.16 -18.60 5.69
C LEU A 78 -13.04 -17.58 5.54
N LEU A 79 -12.45 -17.10 6.63
CA LEU A 79 -11.36 -16.13 6.62
C LEU A 79 -10.12 -16.68 5.91
N SER A 80 -9.75 -17.93 6.18
CA SER A 80 -8.63 -18.62 5.53
C SER A 80 -8.86 -18.80 4.02
N ALA A 81 -10.05 -19.25 3.62
CA ALA A 81 -10.41 -19.38 2.20
C ALA A 81 -10.39 -18.01 1.51
N THR A 82 -10.87 -16.96 2.18
CA THR A 82 -10.84 -15.60 1.66
C THR A 82 -9.41 -15.09 1.46
N ILE A 83 -8.54 -15.27 2.45
CA ILE A 83 -7.12 -14.85 2.36
C ILE A 83 -6.38 -15.65 1.29
N THR A 84 -6.69 -16.95 1.15
CA THR A 84 -6.09 -17.80 0.12
C THR A 84 -6.49 -17.33 -1.27
N ALA A 85 -7.79 -17.10 -1.50
CA ALA A 85 -8.29 -16.55 -2.76
C ALA A 85 -7.71 -15.16 -3.06
N PHE A 86 -7.50 -14.33 -2.01
CA PHE A 86 -6.84 -13.03 -2.14
C PHE A 86 -5.39 -13.15 -2.59
N ASN A 87 -4.64 -14.04 -1.97
CA ASN A 87 -3.24 -14.27 -2.31
C ASN A 87 -3.10 -14.84 -3.73
N GLU A 88 -4.01 -15.71 -4.15
CA GLU A 88 -4.04 -16.23 -5.52
C GLU A 88 -4.37 -15.13 -6.54
N TYR A 89 -5.38 -14.30 -6.25
CA TYR A 89 -5.70 -13.14 -7.09
C TYR A 89 -4.52 -12.16 -7.20
N LYS A 90 -3.85 -11.88 -6.07
CA LYS A 90 -2.66 -11.03 -6.02
C LYS A 90 -1.52 -11.64 -6.84
N ALA A 91 -1.23 -12.93 -6.67
CA ALA A 91 -0.20 -13.62 -7.43
C ALA A 91 -0.49 -13.63 -8.93
N ALA A 92 -1.74 -13.90 -9.33
CA ALA A 92 -2.17 -13.84 -10.73
C ALA A 92 -2.06 -12.42 -11.32
N THR A 93 -2.39 -11.40 -10.53
CA THR A 93 -2.26 -9.99 -10.93
C THR A 93 -0.80 -9.59 -11.09
N LEU A 94 0.07 -10.01 -10.18
CA LEU A 94 1.50 -9.72 -10.24
C LEU A 94 2.16 -10.43 -11.42
N LYS A 95 1.83 -11.70 -11.68
CA LYS A 95 2.33 -12.46 -12.83
C LYS A 95 2.03 -11.85 -14.19
N LYS A 96 1.05 -10.93 -14.30
CA LYS A 96 0.77 -10.20 -15.55
C LYS A 96 1.87 -9.21 -15.93
N TYR A 97 2.73 -8.83 -14.98
CA TYR A 97 3.86 -7.95 -15.24
C TYR A 97 5.13 -8.80 -15.31
N ASP A 98 5.90 -8.66 -16.40
CA ASP A 98 7.13 -9.43 -16.63
C ASP A 98 8.12 -9.32 -15.46
N LEU A 99 8.18 -8.15 -14.81
CA LEU A 99 9.06 -7.87 -13.67
C LEU A 99 8.82 -8.81 -12.47
N PHE A 100 7.57 -9.15 -12.17
CA PHE A 100 7.21 -10.07 -11.07
C PHE A 100 7.16 -11.53 -11.52
N LYS A 101 7.18 -11.79 -12.83
CA LYS A 101 7.30 -13.13 -13.40
C LYS A 101 8.74 -13.63 -13.28
N ASP A 102 9.70 -12.79 -13.61
CA ASP A 102 11.13 -13.11 -13.56
C ASP A 102 11.69 -13.03 -12.13
N PHE A 103 11.18 -12.09 -11.32
CA PHE A 103 11.61 -11.90 -9.93
C PHE A 103 10.44 -11.96 -8.95
N PRO A 104 9.98 -13.16 -8.57
CA PRO A 104 8.87 -13.32 -7.62
C PRO A 104 9.20 -12.75 -6.23
N GLU A 105 10.48 -12.64 -5.87
CA GLU A 105 10.91 -12.06 -4.59
C GLU A 105 10.56 -10.56 -4.46
N LEU A 106 10.47 -9.83 -5.58
CA LEU A 106 10.09 -8.41 -5.56
C LEU A 106 8.66 -8.20 -5.04
N ALA A 107 7.80 -9.21 -5.13
CA ALA A 107 6.46 -9.15 -4.53
C ALA A 107 6.52 -8.95 -3.01
N ARG A 108 7.59 -9.41 -2.34
CA ARG A 108 7.82 -9.20 -0.89
C ARG A 108 8.22 -7.76 -0.56
N LEU A 109 8.71 -7.01 -1.54
CA LEU A 109 9.09 -5.61 -1.36
C LEU A 109 7.91 -4.66 -1.53
N LEU A 110 6.80 -5.10 -2.14
CA LEU A 110 5.62 -4.26 -2.36
C LEU A 110 5.06 -3.68 -1.05
N PRO A 111 4.86 -4.47 0.02
CA PRO A 111 4.41 -3.92 1.31
C PRO A 111 5.43 -2.95 1.91
N LEU A 112 6.74 -3.21 1.73
CA LEU A 112 7.82 -2.34 2.22
C LEU A 112 7.87 -1.00 1.46
N ALA A 113 7.52 -1.01 0.18
CA ALA A 113 7.37 0.18 -0.64
C ALA A 113 6.05 0.94 -0.38
N GLY A 114 5.23 0.49 0.57
CA GLY A 114 3.91 1.07 0.89
C GLY A 114 2.82 0.73 -0.13
N ILE A 115 3.07 -0.22 -1.02
CA ILE A 115 2.08 -0.72 -1.99
C ILE A 115 1.28 -1.84 -1.32
N LEU A 116 0.10 -1.47 -0.81
CA LEU A 116 -0.85 -2.39 -0.17
C LEU A 116 -1.94 -2.80 -1.17
N PHE A 117 -2.27 -4.10 -1.23
CA PHE A 117 -3.35 -4.58 -2.09
C PHE A 117 -4.70 -4.48 -1.39
N LYS A 118 -5.71 -4.03 -2.14
CA LYS A 118 -7.11 -4.02 -1.72
C LYS A 118 -7.96 -4.61 -2.84
N SER A 119 -8.79 -5.59 -2.53
CA SER A 119 -9.70 -6.18 -3.51
C SER A 119 -10.99 -6.67 -2.87
N LYS A 120 -12.04 -6.72 -3.68
CA LYS A 120 -13.31 -7.36 -3.33
C LYS A 120 -13.27 -8.77 -3.86
N ILE A 121 -13.44 -9.76 -2.99
CA ILE A 121 -13.38 -11.16 -3.38
C ILE A 121 -14.73 -11.79 -3.13
N LYS A 122 -15.23 -12.47 -4.15
CA LYS A 122 -16.42 -13.30 -4.05
C LYS A 122 -15.98 -14.69 -3.61
N VAL A 123 -16.28 -15.07 -2.39
CA VAL A 123 -15.96 -16.39 -1.83
C VAL A 123 -17.26 -17.17 -1.69
N SER A 124 -17.32 -18.35 -2.30
CA SER A 124 -18.46 -19.25 -2.14
C SER A 124 -18.19 -20.17 -0.95
N PHE A 125 -18.95 -20.00 0.14
CA PHE A 125 -18.80 -20.78 1.36
C PHE A 125 -20.15 -21.34 1.80
N GLY A 126 -20.24 -22.67 1.95
CA GLY A 126 -21.49 -23.34 2.34
C GLY A 126 -22.64 -23.17 1.35
N GLY A 127 -22.34 -23.07 0.04
CA GLY A 127 -23.35 -22.90 -1.02
C GLY A 127 -23.92 -21.47 -1.14
N LYS A 128 -23.36 -20.50 -0.41
CA LYS A 128 -23.70 -19.09 -0.53
C LYS A 128 -22.50 -18.29 -1.00
N ASP A 129 -22.74 -17.40 -1.95
CA ASP A 129 -21.75 -16.46 -2.43
C ASP A 129 -21.68 -15.24 -1.50
N ILE A 130 -20.53 -15.05 -0.86
CA ILE A 130 -20.28 -13.95 0.07
C ILE A 130 -19.25 -13.02 -0.57
N ILE A 131 -19.59 -11.74 -0.69
CA ILE A 131 -18.64 -10.70 -1.13
C ILE A 131 -17.90 -10.22 0.12
N VAL A 132 -16.57 -10.33 0.08
CA VAL A 132 -15.68 -9.98 1.18
C VAL A 132 -14.71 -8.92 0.71
N ASP A 133 -14.62 -7.81 1.43
CA ASP A 133 -13.61 -6.79 1.18
C ASP A 133 -12.34 -7.16 1.95
N VAL A 134 -11.23 -7.35 1.23
CA VAL A 134 -9.92 -7.69 1.83
C VAL A 134 -8.92 -6.58 1.52
N GLU A 135 -8.22 -6.13 2.56
CA GLU A 135 -7.21 -5.10 2.49
C GLU A 135 -5.96 -5.55 3.25
N GLU A 136 -4.80 -5.49 2.60
CA GLU A 136 -3.52 -5.70 3.28
C GLU A 136 -3.21 -4.54 4.21
N LEU A 137 -2.79 -4.88 5.43
CA LEU A 137 -2.27 -3.97 6.42
C LEU A 137 -0.74 -4.17 6.56
N PRO A 138 0.00 -3.14 6.99
CA PRO A 138 1.40 -3.31 7.38
C PRO A 138 1.54 -4.36 8.50
N ASN A 139 2.68 -5.05 8.55
CA ASN A 139 3.00 -6.14 9.50
C ASN A 139 2.29 -7.49 9.25
N ASN A 140 2.13 -7.93 7.99
CA ASN A 140 1.53 -9.23 7.64
C ASN A 140 0.11 -9.44 8.21
N ALA A 141 -0.64 -8.35 8.28
CA ALA A 141 -2.02 -8.34 8.74
C ALA A 141 -2.97 -8.16 7.56
N TYR A 142 -4.14 -8.78 7.62
CA TYR A 142 -5.22 -8.61 6.65
C TYR A 142 -6.45 -8.06 7.35
N LYS A 143 -7.02 -7.00 6.81
CA LYS A 143 -8.32 -6.49 7.20
C LYS A 143 -9.36 -7.13 6.29
N VAL A 144 -10.23 -7.95 6.86
CA VAL A 144 -11.27 -8.68 6.15
C VAL A 144 -12.64 -8.19 6.64
N SER A 145 -13.42 -7.58 5.75
CA SER A 145 -14.76 -7.11 6.08
C SER A 145 -15.83 -8.03 5.48
N VAL A 146 -16.60 -8.70 6.34
CA VAL A 146 -17.66 -9.64 5.98
C VAL A 146 -18.98 -9.14 6.58
N GLY A 147 -19.99 -8.87 5.75
CA GLY A 147 -21.36 -8.59 6.22
C GLY A 147 -21.48 -7.43 7.24
N GLY A 148 -20.65 -6.39 7.12
CA GLY A 148 -20.64 -5.23 8.02
C GLY A 148 -19.76 -5.39 9.27
N LYS A 149 -19.16 -6.55 9.50
CA LYS A 149 -18.14 -6.77 10.54
C LYS A 149 -16.75 -6.73 9.91
N THR A 150 -15.79 -6.15 10.62
CA THR A 150 -14.38 -6.08 10.21
C THR A 150 -13.54 -6.97 11.12
N TYR A 151 -12.74 -7.84 10.52
CA TYR A 151 -11.82 -8.74 11.20
C TYR A 151 -10.39 -8.37 10.83
N ILE A 152 -9.49 -8.35 11.82
CA ILE A 152 -8.05 -8.21 11.59
C ILE A 152 -7.43 -9.59 11.79
N VAL A 153 -6.89 -10.14 10.71
CA VAL A 153 -6.24 -11.45 10.70
C VAL A 153 -4.73 -11.24 10.63
N ASN A 154 -4.02 -11.58 11.69
CA ASN A 154 -2.56 -11.57 11.71
C ASN A 154 -2.04 -12.95 11.34
N TYR A 155 -1.18 -13.02 10.31
CA TYR A 155 -0.44 -14.22 10.00
C TYR A 155 0.90 -14.18 10.73
N SER A 156 1.05 -14.98 11.79
CA SER A 156 2.36 -15.26 12.39
C SER A 156 2.93 -16.49 11.71
N ILE A 157 3.94 -16.31 10.87
CA ILE A 157 4.74 -17.44 10.38
C ILE A 157 5.54 -17.92 11.60
N GLN A 158 5.23 -19.11 12.09
CA GLN A 158 5.99 -19.79 13.15
C GLN A 158 7.20 -20.49 12.56
#